data_AF-A0A7S4HDB5-F1
#
_entry.id   AF-A0A7S4HDB5-F1
#
_cell.length_a   1.000
_cell.length_b   1.000
_cell.length_c   1.000
_cell.angle_alpha   90.00
_cell.angle_beta   90.00
_cell.angle_gamma   90.00
#
_symmetry.space_group_name_H-M   'P 1'
#
loop_
_entity.id
_entity.type
_entity.pdbx_description
1 polymer ?
#
loop_
_entity_poly.entity_id
_entity_poly.type
_entity_poly.pdbx_seq_one_letter_code
_entity_poly.pdbx_strand_id
1 'polypeptide(L)'
;VGSVPVYLGAPNVAHFLPCRNCIVNAADFASPAALGAHLRYLMDNATAYDALLAWTHEPYRPEDFPYFEAHVRPNSFDRSACHICEKLRPGQCDCARSGCSPRQVQLITEENPGTHG
;
A
#
# COMPACT_ATOMS: atom_id res chain seq x y z
N VAL A 1 -7.20 5.51 -10.96
CA VAL A 1 -8.13 4.35 -10.92
C VAL A 1 -7.47 3.28 -10.07
N GLY A 2 -8.20 2.71 -9.12
CA GLY A 2 -7.77 1.60 -8.27
C GLY A 2 -8.89 0.56 -8.17
N SER A 3 -8.63 -0.56 -7.51
CA SER A 3 -9.60 -1.63 -7.25
C SER A 3 -9.75 -1.87 -5.75
N VAL A 4 -10.96 -2.24 -5.32
CA VAL A 4 -11.22 -2.64 -3.93
C VAL A 4 -10.93 -4.14 -3.79
N PRO A 5 -10.02 -4.55 -2.89
CA PRO A 5 -9.74 -5.96 -2.66
C PRO A 5 -10.91 -6.67 -1.97
N VAL A 6 -11.25 -7.88 -2.43
CA VAL A 6 -12.05 -8.84 -1.66
C VAL A 6 -11.09 -9.76 -0.94
N TYR A 7 -11.02 -9.66 0.39
CA TYR A 7 -10.04 -10.36 1.21
C TYR A 7 -10.67 -11.54 1.94
N LEU A 8 -9.99 -12.70 1.93
CA LEU A 8 -10.28 -13.84 2.79
C LEU A 8 -8.96 -14.40 3.29
N GLY A 9 -8.74 -14.42 4.60
CA GLY A 9 -7.47 -14.84 5.16
C GLY A 9 -7.39 -14.65 6.67
N ALA A 10 -6.32 -14.02 7.12
CA ALA A 10 -6.03 -13.86 8.53
C ALA A 10 -7.07 -12.93 9.21
N PRO A 11 -7.62 -13.32 10.38
CA PRO A 11 -8.67 -12.56 11.05
C PRO A 11 -8.20 -11.20 11.59
N ASN A 12 -6.88 -11.00 11.69
CA ASN A 12 -6.26 -9.76 12.17
C ASN A 12 -5.84 -8.81 11.03
N VAL A 13 -6.29 -9.03 9.78
CA VAL A 13 -5.90 -8.22 8.61
C VAL A 13 -6.10 -6.71 8.84
N ALA A 14 -7.10 -6.31 9.62
CA ALA A 14 -7.41 -4.91 9.88
C ALA A 14 -6.24 -4.13 10.51
N HIS A 15 -5.35 -4.79 11.26
CA HIS A 15 -4.15 -4.14 11.81
C HIS A 15 -3.09 -3.82 10.74
N PHE A 16 -3.14 -4.52 9.60
CA PHE A 16 -2.17 -4.42 8.51
C PHE A 16 -2.67 -3.54 7.35
N LEU A 17 -3.80 -2.84 7.51
CA LEU A 17 -4.33 -1.96 6.48
C LEU A 17 -3.86 -0.52 6.72
N PRO A 18 -3.52 0.25 5.65
CA PRO A 18 -3.19 1.67 5.74
C PRO A 18 -4.44 2.57 5.81
N CYS A 19 -5.61 1.99 6.05
CA CYS A 19 -6.90 2.64 5.89
C CYS A 19 -7.99 1.89 6.66
N ARG A 20 -9.10 2.58 6.90
CA ARG A 20 -10.35 1.98 7.39
C ARG A 20 -11.28 1.78 6.21
N ASN A 21 -12.06 0.69 6.21
CA ASN A 21 -13.09 0.44 5.19
C ASN A 21 -12.57 0.47 3.74
N CYS A 22 -11.41 -0.15 3.48
CA CYS A 22 -10.76 -0.12 2.18
C CYS A 22 -10.59 -1.52 1.54
N ILE A 23 -11.24 -2.52 2.14
CA ILE A 23 -11.36 -3.88 1.63
C ILE A 23 -12.80 -4.35 1.86
N VAL A 24 -13.23 -5.32 1.05
CA VAL A 24 -14.39 -6.17 1.38
C VAL A 24 -13.84 -7.41 2.07
N ASN A 25 -13.97 -7.50 3.39
CA ASN A 25 -13.56 -8.69 4.13
C ASN A 25 -14.65 -9.77 4.02
N ALA A 26 -14.37 -10.83 3.28
CA ALA A 26 -15.32 -11.92 3.06
C ALA A 26 -15.74 -12.64 4.35
N ALA A 27 -14.89 -12.59 5.39
CA ALA A 27 -15.19 -13.17 6.70
C ALA A 27 -16.30 -12.43 7.46
N ASP A 28 -16.64 -11.20 7.06
CA ASP A 28 -17.72 -10.41 7.68
C ASP A 28 -19.12 -10.88 7.23
N PHE A 29 -19.20 -11.78 6.25
CA PHE A 29 -20.45 -12.27 5.67
C PHE A 29 -20.78 -13.67 6.16
N ALA A 30 -22.03 -13.88 6.60
CA ALA A 30 -22.49 -15.18 7.08
C ALA A 30 -22.49 -16.29 6.01
N SER A 31 -22.42 -15.94 4.72
CA SER A 31 -22.36 -16.90 3.61
C SER A 31 -21.79 -16.28 2.32
N PRO A 32 -21.31 -17.10 1.37
CA PRO A 32 -20.92 -16.64 0.04
C PRO A 32 -22.05 -15.93 -0.72
N ALA A 33 -23.31 -16.34 -0.52
CA ALA A 33 -24.46 -15.69 -1.15
C ALA A 33 -24.67 -14.26 -0.62
N ALA A 34 -24.46 -14.03 0.68
CA ALA A 34 -24.51 -12.70 1.28
C ALA A 34 -23.39 -11.79 0.75
N LEU A 35 -22.17 -12.31 0.64
CA LEU A 35 -21.06 -11.60 -0.02
C LEU A 35 -21.42 -11.27 -1.47
N GLY A 36 -21.92 -12.23 -2.25
CA GLY A 36 -22.32 -12.00 -3.64
C GLY A 36 -23.45 -10.98 -3.81
N ALA A 37 -24.37 -10.88 -2.84
CA ALA A 37 -25.37 -9.82 -2.82
C ALA A 37 -24.75 -8.44 -2.56
N HIS A 38 -23.79 -8.35 -1.64
CA HIS A 38 -23.07 -7.11 -1.36
C HIS A 38 -22.22 -6.65 -2.54
N LEU A 39 -21.51 -7.56 -3.22
CA LEU A 39 -20.73 -7.23 -4.41
C LEU A 39 -21.61 -6.68 -5.54
N ARG A 40 -22.79 -7.26 -5.77
CA ARG A 40 -23.77 -6.72 -6.74
C ARG A 40 -24.23 -5.32 -6.34
N TYR A 41 -24.53 -5.10 -5.06
CA TYR A 41 -24.87 -3.77 -4.56
C TYR A 41 -23.77 -2.74 -4.85
N LEU A 42 -22.49 -3.09 -4.65
CA LEU A 42 -21.37 -2.20 -4.97
C LEU A 42 -21.25 -1.92 -6.48
N MET A 43 -21.56 -2.88 -7.34
CA MET A 43 -21.55 -2.69 -8.79
C MET A 43 -22.64 -1.71 -9.25
N ASP A 44 -23.80 -1.75 -8.60
CA ASP A 44 -24.95 -0.90 -8.93
C ASP A 44 -24.93 0.46 -8.20
N ASN A 45 -24.02 0.65 -7.24
CA ASN A 45 -23.91 1.85 -6.42
C ASN A 45 -22.49 2.41 -6.41
N ALA A 46 -22.21 3.29 -7.37
CA ALA A 46 -20.91 3.96 -7.51
C ALA A 46 -20.51 4.73 -6.24
N THR A 47 -21.44 5.41 -5.57
CA THR A 47 -21.15 6.15 -4.32
C THR A 47 -20.66 5.22 -3.21
N ALA A 48 -21.27 4.04 -3.07
CA ALA A 48 -20.85 3.06 -2.08
C ALA A 48 -19.48 2.44 -2.42
N TYR A 49 -19.23 2.17 -3.71
CA TYR A 49 -17.93 1.67 -4.17
C TYR A 49 -16.82 2.72 -4.00
N ASP A 50 -17.07 3.97 -4.39
CA ASP A 50 -16.10 5.07 -4.30
C ASP A 50 -15.72 5.38 -2.85
N ALA A 51 -16.64 5.20 -1.90
CA ALA A 51 -16.36 5.33 -0.48
C ALA A 51 -15.26 4.36 0.00
N LEU A 52 -15.11 3.18 -0.62
CA LEU A 52 -14.05 2.21 -0.31
C LEU A 52 -12.68 2.61 -0.89
N LEU A 53 -12.67 3.54 -1.86
CA LEU A 53 -11.45 4.08 -2.50
C LEU A 53 -11.08 5.48 -2.00
N ALA A 54 -11.94 6.13 -1.22
CA ALA A 54 -11.77 7.50 -0.75
C ALA A 54 -10.42 7.73 -0.05
N TRP A 55 -9.94 6.76 0.73
CA TRP A 55 -8.65 6.81 1.44
C TRP A 55 -7.45 7.07 0.52
N THR A 56 -7.54 6.74 -0.77
CA THR A 56 -6.45 6.97 -1.75
C THR A 56 -6.27 8.45 -2.11
N HIS A 57 -7.25 9.29 -1.77
CA HIS A 57 -7.25 10.73 -2.02
C HIS A 57 -7.08 11.56 -0.74
N GLU A 58 -7.17 10.92 0.43
CA GLU A 58 -7.03 11.58 1.72
C GLU A 58 -5.56 11.70 2.15
N PRO A 59 -5.17 12.77 2.86
CA PRO A 59 -3.85 12.85 3.44
C PRO A 59 -3.59 11.68 4.39
N TYR A 60 -2.53 10.93 4.12
CA TYR A 60 -2.13 9.81 4.96
C TYR A 60 -1.57 10.27 6.31
N ARG A 61 -2.05 9.68 7.40
CA ARG A 61 -1.64 9.96 8.79
C ARG A 61 -1.03 8.70 9.41
N PRO A 62 0.31 8.59 9.48
CA PRO A 62 1.00 7.42 10.03
C PRO A 62 0.54 7.03 11.44
N GLU A 63 0.21 8.03 12.26
CA GLU A 63 -0.26 7.86 13.64
C GLU A 63 -1.56 7.07 13.77
N ASP A 64 -2.40 7.06 12.73
CA ASP A 64 -3.67 6.33 12.72
C ASP A 64 -3.49 4.82 12.43
N PHE A 65 -2.35 4.43 11.87
CA PHE A 65 -2.05 3.06 11.43
C PHE A 65 -0.68 2.56 11.92
N PRO A 66 -0.41 2.58 13.25
CA PRO A 66 0.92 2.30 13.80
C PRO A 66 1.42 0.90 13.48
N TYR A 67 0.52 -0.09 13.38
CA TYR A 67 0.91 -1.47 13.09
C TYR A 67 1.29 -1.64 11.60
N PHE A 68 0.57 -1.00 10.67
CA PHE A 68 0.96 -0.92 9.26
C PHE A 68 2.34 -0.25 9.11
N GLU A 69 2.54 0.89 9.77
CA GLU A 69 3.81 1.64 9.73
C GLU A 69 4.99 0.86 10.32
N ALA A 70 4.76 0.03 11.33
CA ALA A 70 5.82 -0.76 11.97
C ALA A 70 6.13 -2.07 11.22
N HIS A 71 5.13 -2.70 10.58
CA HIS A 71 5.29 -4.08 10.07
C HIS A 71 5.10 -4.23 8.57
N VAL A 72 4.30 -3.39 7.92
CA VAL A 72 4.03 -3.48 6.48
C VAL A 72 4.93 -2.53 5.71
N ARG A 73 4.84 -1.23 6.03
CA ARG A 73 5.59 -0.19 5.31
C ARG A 73 7.10 -0.44 5.29
N PRO A 74 7.79 -0.82 6.39
CA PRO A 74 9.23 -1.01 6.35
C PRO A 74 9.64 -2.24 5.55
N ASN A 75 8.74 -3.20 5.34
CA ASN A 75 9.02 -4.42 4.59
C ASN A 75 8.47 -4.38 3.16
N SER A 76 7.85 -3.28 2.76
CA SER A 76 7.27 -3.13 1.43
C SER A 76 8.35 -2.98 0.37
N PHE A 77 8.17 -3.63 -0.78
CA PHE A 77 9.19 -3.71 -1.82
C PHE A 77 9.54 -2.33 -2.42
N ASP A 78 8.58 -1.41 -2.47
CA ASP A 78 8.80 -0.02 -2.92
C ASP A 78 9.79 0.75 -2.04
N ARG A 79 10.09 0.25 -0.83
CA ARG A 79 11.10 0.82 0.08
C ARG A 79 12.48 0.19 -0.09
N SER A 80 12.65 -0.83 -0.93
CA SER A 80 13.94 -1.51 -1.12
C SER A 80 15.06 -0.55 -1.54
N ALA A 81 14.78 0.37 -2.46
CA ALA A 81 15.77 1.38 -2.89
C ALA A 81 16.19 2.32 -1.75
N CYS A 82 15.24 2.73 -0.91
CA CYS A 82 15.53 3.52 0.29
C CYS A 82 16.41 2.73 1.27
N HIS A 83 16.07 1.46 1.54
CA HIS A 83 16.86 0.63 2.45
C HIS A 83 18.28 0.41 1.96
N ILE A 84 18.46 0.15 0.67
CA ILE A 84 19.79 0.04 0.06
C ILE A 84 20.54 1.37 0.20
N CYS A 85 19.90 2.49 -0.14
CA CYS A 85 20.51 3.82 0.02
C CYS A 85 20.97 4.05 1.47
N GLU A 86 20.12 3.81 2.46
CA GLU A 86 20.46 4.05 3.87
C GLU A 86 21.63 3.17 4.34
N LYS A 87 21.76 1.95 3.79
CA LYS A 87 22.91 1.08 4.05
C LYS A 87 24.19 1.56 3.37
N LEU A 88 24.10 2.11 2.16
CA LEU A 88 25.26 2.61 1.41
C LEU A 88 25.69 4.02 1.85
N ARG A 89 24.75 4.88 2.22
CA ARG A 89 24.94 6.31 2.52
C ARG A 89 24.06 6.76 3.70
N PRO A 90 24.36 6.31 4.93
CA PRO A 90 23.57 6.65 6.11
C PRO A 90 23.35 8.17 6.26
N GLY A 91 22.11 8.59 6.50
CA GLY A 91 21.74 10.00 6.69
C GLY A 91 21.73 10.88 5.42
N GLN A 92 21.98 10.32 4.23
CA GLN A 92 21.96 11.05 2.96
C GLN A 92 20.72 10.76 2.09
N CYS A 93 19.83 9.88 2.56
CA CYS A 93 18.69 9.39 1.79
C CYS A 93 17.39 10.13 2.16
N ASP A 94 16.73 10.74 1.17
CA ASP A 94 15.42 11.38 1.35
C ASP A 94 14.28 10.38 1.08
N CYS A 95 14.08 9.47 2.04
CA CYS A 95 13.09 8.39 1.96
C CYS A 95 11.63 8.84 2.23
N ALA A 96 11.42 10.13 2.50
CA ALA A 96 10.10 10.70 2.74
C ALA A 96 9.43 11.21 1.45
N ARG A 97 10.20 11.42 0.38
CA ARG A 97 9.64 11.83 -0.92
C ARG A 97 9.17 10.65 -1.76
N SER A 98 7.99 10.77 -2.34
CA SER A 98 7.58 10.01 -3.53
C SER A 98 8.64 10.21 -4.62
N GLY A 99 9.10 9.13 -5.24
CA GLY A 99 10.20 9.21 -6.23
C GLY A 99 11.61 9.07 -5.65
N CYS A 100 11.77 8.38 -4.51
CA CYS A 100 13.09 7.86 -4.11
C CYS A 100 13.69 6.96 -5.21
N SER A 101 12.86 6.19 -5.93
CA SER A 101 13.33 5.27 -6.99
C SER A 101 14.06 5.97 -8.15
N PRO A 102 13.55 7.04 -8.80
CA PRO A 102 14.25 7.62 -9.96
C PRO A 102 15.58 8.31 -9.60
N ARG A 103 15.66 9.02 -8.46
CA ARG A 103 16.89 9.71 -8.02
C ARG A 103 17.92 8.76 -7.41
N GLN A 104 17.48 7.71 -6.71
CA GLN A 104 18.40 6.69 -6.17
C GLN A 104 18.90 5.75 -7.26
N VAL A 105 18.08 5.43 -8.28
CA VAL A 105 18.55 4.71 -9.48
C VAL A 105 19.62 5.53 -10.21
N GLN A 106 19.45 6.85 -10.35
CA GLN A 106 20.50 7.73 -10.91
C GLN A 106 21.81 7.66 -10.13
N LEU A 107 21.76 7.75 -8.78
CA LEU A 107 22.96 7.65 -7.93
C LEU A 107 23.66 6.29 -8.03
N ILE A 108 22.93 5.20 -8.27
CA ILE A 108 23.50 3.86 -8.50
C ILE A 108 24.15 3.76 -9.89
N THR A 109 23.57 4.40 -10.91
CA THR A 109 24.09 4.37 -12.29
C THR A 109 25.27 5.31 -12.54
N GLU A 110 25.40 6.40 -11.78
CA GLU A 110 26.49 7.37 -11.95
C GLU A 110 27.84 6.90 -11.36
N GLU A 111 27.84 5.88 -10.49
CA GLU A 111 29.07 5.30 -9.92
C GLU A 111 29.66 4.12 -10.73
N ASN A 112 29.02 3.71 -11.84
CA ASN A 112 29.56 2.67 -12.74
C ASN A 112 29.25 2.95 -14.22
N PRO A 113 30.08 3.74 -14.93
CA PRO A 113 29.92 3.96 -16.37
C PRO A 113 30.30 2.74 -17.23
N GLY A 114 30.67 1.60 -16.64
CA GLY A 114 31.14 0.43 -17.37
C GLY A 114 30.51 -0.86 -16.88
N THR A 115 29.40 -1.27 -17.53
CA THR A 115 29.16 -2.61 -18.10
C THR A 115 27.68 -2.75 -18.42
N HIS A 116 27.25 -2.25 -19.59
CA HIS A 116 26.15 -2.83 -20.37
C HIS A 116 26.30 -2.36 -21.82
N GLY A 117 26.82 -3.24 -22.68
CA GLY A 117 26.88 -3.07 -24.14
C GLY A 117 28.20 -2.52 -24.66
#